data_AF-A0A843SX09-F1
#
_entry.id   AF-A0A843SX09-F1
#
_cell.length_a   1.000
_cell.length_b   1.000
_cell.length_c   1.000
_cell.angle_alpha   90.00
_cell.angle_beta   90.00
_cell.angle_gamma   90.00
#
_symmetry.space_group_name_H-M   'P 1'
#
loop_
_entity.id
_entity.type
_entity.pdbx_description
1 polymer ?
#
loop_
_entity_poly.entity_id
_entity_poly.type
_entity_poly.pdbx_seq_one_letter_code
_entity_poly.pdbx_strand_id
1 'polypeptide(L)'
;MPGTAVVAGTIIVLLLGLLLDRGPERLNPNDRGILRCPADAHQDLFSFRALQCWFDAPHGRWRMLSRVSAHGALIVEAEATELQDADEIARRFVAGRDGGFSEVLVYVQLESAADPTLIRRVRWTRRTGFEALQFTASPAR
;
A
#
# COMPACT_ATOMS: atom_id res chain seq x y z
N MET A 1 -71.33 17.93 2.88
CA MET A 1 -71.16 17.53 4.30
C MET A 1 -70.92 16.03 4.33
N PRO A 2 -70.06 15.48 5.22
CA PRO A 2 -68.63 15.71 5.51
C PRO A 2 -67.76 14.78 4.62
N GLY A 3 -66.43 14.66 4.67
CA GLY A 3 -65.40 15.12 5.61
C GLY A 3 -64.01 14.81 5.04
N THR A 4 -63.05 15.62 5.48
CA THR A 4 -61.62 15.61 5.17
C THR A 4 -60.89 14.39 5.71
N ALA A 5 -59.90 13.89 4.95
CA ALA A 5 -58.69 13.29 5.51
C ALA A 5 -57.52 13.54 4.55
N VAL A 6 -56.68 14.51 4.90
CA VAL A 6 -55.34 14.70 4.33
C VAL A 6 -54.43 13.73 5.09
N VAL A 7 -53.80 12.79 4.39
CA VAL A 7 -52.68 12.01 4.93
C VAL A 7 -51.41 12.48 4.23
N ALA A 8 -50.70 13.36 4.92
CA ALA A 8 -49.33 13.72 4.60
C ALA A 8 -48.43 12.52 4.98
N GLY A 9 -47.98 11.78 3.98
CA GLY A 9 -47.02 10.69 4.14
C GLY A 9 -45.59 11.19 3.96
N THR A 10 -44.96 11.60 5.06
CA THR A 10 -43.54 11.93 5.14
C THR A 10 -42.72 10.64 4.97
N ILE A 11 -42.07 10.43 3.82
CA ILE A 11 -41.09 9.34 3.66
C ILE A 11 -39.74 9.84 4.16
N ILE A 12 -39.44 9.52 5.43
CA ILE A 12 -38.08 9.55 5.98
C ILE A 12 -37.45 8.21 5.62
N VAL A 13 -36.61 8.18 4.57
CA VAL A 13 -35.72 7.03 4.34
C VAL A 13 -34.53 7.17 5.27
N LEU A 14 -34.51 6.32 6.29
CA LEU A 14 -33.45 6.14 7.26
C LEU A 14 -32.13 5.79 6.57
N LEU A 15 -31.18 6.73 6.63
CA LEU A 15 -29.74 6.51 6.46
C LEU A 15 -29.19 5.75 7.69
N LEU A 16 -29.41 4.43 7.77
CA LEU A 16 -28.76 3.60 8.79
C LEU A 16 -28.50 2.21 8.21
N GLY A 17 -27.23 1.81 8.05
CA GLY A 17 -26.92 0.38 7.85
C GLY A 17 -25.72 -0.03 6.99
N LEU A 18 -24.75 0.84 6.68
CA LEU A 18 -23.48 0.41 6.06
C LEU A 18 -22.27 0.96 6.83
N LEU A 19 -22.26 0.74 8.14
CA LEU A 19 -21.05 0.86 8.95
C LEU A 19 -20.55 -0.54 9.30
N LEU A 20 -19.45 -0.90 8.63
CA LEU A 20 -18.38 -1.77 9.13
C LEU A 20 -18.78 -3.19 9.52
N ASP A 21 -19.06 -4.04 8.52
CA ASP A 21 -18.80 -5.47 8.66
C ASP A 21 -17.48 -5.81 7.98
N ARG A 22 -16.36 -5.42 8.61
CA ARG A 22 -15.08 -6.09 8.38
C ARG A 22 -14.94 -7.09 9.52
N GLY A 23 -15.34 -8.33 9.27
CA GLY A 23 -15.14 -9.44 10.20
C GLY A 23 -13.68 -9.53 10.66
N PRO A 24 -13.40 -10.20 11.80
CA PRO A 24 -12.07 -10.25 12.39
C PRO A 24 -11.07 -10.76 11.36
N GLU A 25 -10.07 -9.92 11.08
CA GLU A 25 -8.99 -10.24 10.16
C GLU A 25 -8.32 -11.53 10.65
N ARG A 26 -8.30 -12.57 9.81
CA ARG A 26 -7.54 -13.79 10.13
C ARG A 26 -6.07 -13.39 10.16
N LEU A 27 -5.51 -13.32 11.37
CA LEU A 27 -4.10 -13.08 11.58
C LEU A 27 -3.30 -14.15 10.83
N ASN A 28 -2.49 -13.74 9.85
CA ASN A 28 -1.51 -14.65 9.28
C ASN A 28 -0.40 -14.84 10.33
N PRO A 29 -0.06 -16.08 10.72
CA PRO A 29 0.98 -16.34 11.73
C PRO A 29 2.33 -15.68 11.41
N ASN A 30 2.61 -15.42 10.12
CA ASN A 30 3.83 -14.76 9.66
C ASN A 30 3.82 -13.24 9.88
N ASP A 31 2.70 -12.65 10.30
CA ASP A 31 2.53 -11.20 10.41
C ASP A 31 3.24 -10.61 11.62
N ARG A 32 3.62 -11.42 12.61
CA ARG A 32 4.30 -10.96 13.84
C ARG A 32 3.57 -9.80 14.53
N GLY A 33 2.24 -9.75 14.41
CA GLY A 33 1.41 -8.68 14.96
C GLY A 33 1.33 -7.41 14.11
N ILE A 34 1.92 -7.38 12.92
CA ILE A 34 1.76 -6.30 11.94
C ILE A 34 0.38 -6.43 11.30
N LEU A 35 -0.44 -5.39 11.43
CA LEU A 35 -1.81 -5.36 10.92
C LEU A 35 -1.89 -4.64 9.58
N ARG A 36 -3.05 -4.68 8.92
CA ARG A 36 -3.33 -3.83 7.75
C ARG A 36 -3.20 -2.34 8.06
N CYS A 37 -2.80 -1.61 7.03
CA CYS A 37 -2.70 -0.17 7.11
C CYS A 37 -4.08 0.47 7.29
N PRO A 38 -4.21 1.44 8.21
CA PRO A 38 -5.41 2.27 8.31
C PRO A 38 -5.52 3.16 7.06
N ALA A 39 -6.73 3.62 6.76
CA ALA A 39 -7.03 4.34 5.51
C ALA A 39 -6.19 5.61 5.29
N ASP A 40 -5.77 6.29 6.37
CA ASP A 40 -4.88 7.46 6.33
C ASP A 40 -3.45 7.09 5.88
N ALA A 41 -2.95 5.92 6.27
CA ALA A 41 -1.64 5.44 5.81
C ALA A 41 -1.61 5.13 4.30
N HIS A 42 -2.76 4.81 3.69
CA HIS A 42 -2.86 4.70 2.22
C HIS A 42 -2.73 6.05 1.51
N GLN A 43 -3.04 7.15 2.20
CA GLN A 43 -2.95 8.51 1.67
C GLN A 43 -1.57 9.12 1.90
N ASP A 44 -0.85 8.69 2.94
CA ASP A 44 0.50 9.16 3.25
C ASP A 44 1.50 8.01 3.45
N LEU A 45 2.03 7.54 2.32
CA LEU A 45 3.15 6.59 2.28
C LEU A 45 4.44 7.14 2.91
N PHE A 46 4.52 8.44 3.17
CA PHE A 46 5.67 9.10 3.79
C PHE A 46 5.53 9.23 5.31
N SER A 47 4.40 8.84 5.89
CA SER A 47 4.20 8.81 7.33
C SER A 47 5.03 7.71 8.00
N PHE A 48 5.23 7.83 9.32
CA PHE A 48 5.78 6.76 10.16
C PHE A 48 4.80 5.57 10.28
N ARG A 49 3.48 5.82 10.14
CA ARG A 49 2.45 4.78 10.19
C ARG A 49 2.59 3.80 9.03
N ALA A 50 2.91 4.30 7.84
CA ALA A 50 3.15 3.48 6.64
C ALA A 50 4.30 2.46 6.77
N LEU A 51 5.20 2.63 7.75
CA LEU A 51 6.28 1.66 8.01
C LEU A 51 5.86 0.48 8.90
N GLN A 52 4.67 0.53 9.51
CA GLN A 52 4.27 -0.38 10.58
C GLN A 52 3.05 -1.24 10.24
N CYS A 53 2.72 -1.35 8.96
CA CYS A 53 1.49 -2.00 8.54
C CYS A 53 1.61 -2.64 7.15
N TRP A 54 0.66 -3.52 6.84
CA TRP A 54 0.49 -4.17 5.54
C TRP A 54 -0.44 -3.36 4.64
N PHE A 55 0.02 -3.09 3.43
CA PHE A 55 -0.79 -2.54 2.35
C PHE A 55 -1.33 -3.65 1.46
N ASP A 56 -2.55 -3.46 0.95
CA ASP A 56 -3.10 -4.31 -0.10
C ASP A 56 -2.40 -4.05 -1.44
N ALA A 57 -2.18 -5.12 -2.21
CA ALA A 57 -1.68 -5.11 -3.58
C ALA A 57 -2.49 -6.08 -4.47
N PRO A 58 -2.42 -5.90 -5.81
CA PRO A 58 -3.15 -6.76 -6.75
C PRO A 58 -2.92 -8.27 -6.56
N HIS A 59 -1.70 -8.68 -6.22
CA HIS A 59 -1.33 -10.09 -6.07
C HIS A 59 -1.10 -10.50 -4.60
N GLY A 60 -1.61 -9.71 -3.64
CA GLY A 60 -1.53 -10.04 -2.23
C GLY A 60 -1.35 -8.78 -1.39
N ARG A 61 -0.22 -8.70 -0.70
CA ARG A 61 0.10 -7.58 0.17
C ARG A 61 1.57 -7.22 0.09
N TRP A 62 1.88 -6.05 0.63
CA TRP A 62 3.27 -5.61 0.78
C TRP A 62 3.41 -4.72 2.00
N ARG A 63 4.62 -4.61 2.52
CA ARG A 63 4.97 -3.62 3.53
C ARG A 63 6.32 -3.00 3.26
N MET A 64 6.48 -1.81 3.78
CA MET A 64 7.75 -1.10 3.73
C MET A 64 8.66 -1.60 4.84
N LEU A 65 9.89 -1.95 4.49
CA LEU A 65 10.95 -2.33 5.43
C LEU A 65 11.75 -1.11 5.85
N SER A 66 12.11 -0.28 4.87
CA SER A 66 12.88 0.94 5.11
C SER A 66 12.58 1.99 4.05
N ARG A 67 12.86 3.24 4.40
CA ARG A 67 12.77 4.39 3.51
C ARG A 67 13.84 5.40 3.86
N VAL A 68 14.64 5.75 2.87
CA VAL A 68 15.72 6.73 3.02
C VAL A 68 15.65 7.72 1.87
N SER A 69 15.89 8.99 2.15
CA SER A 69 15.99 10.01 1.10
C SER A 69 17.27 10.83 1.29
N ALA A 70 18.05 10.97 0.22
CA ALA A 70 19.26 11.77 0.20
C ALA A 70 19.51 12.31 -1.21
N HIS A 71 20.04 13.53 -1.31
CA HIS A 71 20.45 14.15 -2.59
C HIS A 71 19.39 14.09 -3.71
N GLY A 72 18.10 14.21 -3.37
CA GLY A 72 17.00 14.17 -4.35
C GLY A 72 16.59 12.77 -4.80
N ALA A 73 17.22 11.71 -4.28
CA ALA A 73 16.81 10.33 -4.48
C ALA A 73 15.98 9.81 -3.29
N LEU A 74 14.96 9.01 -3.58
CA LEU A 74 14.22 8.20 -2.62
C LEU A 74 14.60 6.73 -2.81
N ILE A 75 14.98 6.06 -1.72
CA ILE A 75 15.23 4.62 -1.67
C ILE A 75 14.18 4.01 -0.75
N VAL A 76 13.48 3.00 -1.25
CA VAL A 76 12.50 2.22 -0.51
C VAL A 76 12.89 0.76 -0.58
N GLU A 77 12.91 0.10 0.57
CA GLU A 77 12.94 -1.36 0.66
C GLU A 77 11.56 -1.84 1.09
N ALA A 78 11.05 -2.86 0.43
CA ALA A 78 9.75 -3.43 0.70
C ALA A 78 9.80 -4.95 0.57
N GLU A 79 8.92 -5.62 1.30
CA GLU A 79 8.60 -7.03 1.04
C GLU A 79 7.17 -7.13 0.53
N ALA A 80 6.93 -8.06 -0.39
CA ALA A 80 5.64 -8.32 -0.98
C ALA A 80 5.37 -9.83 -1.05
N THR A 81 4.09 -10.20 -1.10
CA THR A 81 3.68 -11.58 -1.38
C THR A 81 4.21 -12.02 -2.75
N GLU A 82 4.13 -11.13 -3.75
CA GLU A 82 4.55 -11.40 -5.13
C GLU A 82 5.41 -10.26 -5.69
N LEU A 83 6.49 -10.59 -6.39
CA LEU A 83 7.37 -9.57 -6.99
C LEU A 83 6.71 -8.81 -8.13
N GLN A 84 5.61 -9.31 -8.71
CA GLN A 84 4.90 -8.60 -9.79
C GLN A 84 4.30 -7.26 -9.33
N ASP A 85 4.10 -7.08 -8.02
CA ASP A 85 3.56 -5.85 -7.44
C ASP A 85 4.58 -4.69 -7.38
N ALA A 86 5.86 -4.93 -7.66
CA ALA A 86 6.91 -3.93 -7.51
C ALA A 86 6.68 -2.66 -8.34
N ASP A 87 6.17 -2.79 -9.56
CA ASP A 87 5.89 -1.65 -10.44
C ASP A 87 4.74 -0.78 -9.90
N GLU A 88 3.70 -1.40 -9.37
CA GLU A 88 2.58 -0.70 -8.74
C GLU A 88 3.03 0.01 -7.44
N ILE A 89 3.82 -0.67 -6.61
CA ILE A 89 4.40 -0.08 -5.40
C ILE A 89 5.23 1.16 -5.76
N ALA A 90 6.10 1.09 -6.78
CA ALA A 90 6.90 2.22 -7.22
C ALA A 90 6.06 3.40 -7.74
N ARG A 91 4.97 3.12 -8.49
CA ARG A 91 4.04 4.15 -8.96
C ARG A 91 3.39 4.90 -7.80
N ARG A 92 3.01 4.20 -6.72
CA ARG A 92 2.42 4.85 -5.54
C ARG A 92 3.39 5.84 -4.88
N PHE A 93 4.68 5.53 -4.79
CA PHE A 93 5.68 6.46 -4.24
C PHE A 93 5.92 7.67 -5.14
N VAL A 94 5.97 7.48 -6.46
CA VAL A 94 6.13 8.58 -7.42
C VAL A 94 4.92 9.51 -7.36
N ALA A 95 3.71 8.95 -7.29
CA ALA A 95 2.47 9.72 -7.20
C ALA A 95 2.33 10.46 -5.87
N GLY A 96 2.71 9.84 -4.74
CA GLY A 96 2.48 10.39 -3.39
C GLY A 96 3.26 11.66 -3.04
N ARG A 97 4.21 12.10 -3.88
CA ARG A 97 5.01 13.31 -3.62
C ARG A 97 5.25 14.18 -4.85
N ASP A 98 4.47 13.97 -5.91
CA ASP A 98 4.36 14.74 -7.15
C ASP A 98 5.60 15.62 -7.48
N GLY A 99 6.69 14.96 -7.88
CA GLY A 99 7.92 15.64 -8.30
C GLY A 99 8.94 15.97 -7.22
N GLY A 100 8.72 15.57 -5.95
CA GLY A 100 9.65 15.80 -4.84
C GLY A 100 11.03 15.13 -4.97
N PHE A 101 11.18 14.16 -5.86
CA PHE A 101 12.43 13.43 -6.10
C PHE A 101 12.82 13.49 -7.58
N SER A 102 14.13 13.51 -7.85
CA SER A 102 14.68 13.32 -9.20
C SER A 102 14.80 11.84 -9.57
N GLU A 103 14.86 10.97 -8.55
CA GLU A 103 15.00 9.53 -8.70
C GLU A 103 14.29 8.79 -7.56
N VAL A 104 13.61 7.70 -7.89
CA VAL A 104 12.99 6.79 -6.92
C VAL A 104 13.48 5.38 -7.21
N LEU A 105 14.00 4.70 -6.20
CA LEU A 105 14.45 3.31 -6.26
C LEU A 105 13.63 2.51 -5.26
N VAL A 106 12.87 1.55 -5.76
CA VAL A 106 12.10 0.61 -4.94
C VAL A 106 12.69 -0.78 -5.11
N TYR A 107 13.15 -1.36 -4.02
CA TYR A 107 13.66 -2.72 -3.94
C TYR A 107 12.59 -3.59 -3.27
N VAL A 108 12.08 -4.57 -4.00
CA VAL A 108 11.05 -5.48 -3.50
C VAL A 108 11.63 -6.88 -3.41
N GLN A 109 11.54 -7.46 -2.22
CA GLN A 109 11.83 -8.87 -1.96
C GLN A 109 10.54 -9.64 -1.65
N LEU A 110 10.61 -10.97 -1.68
CA LEU A 110 9.49 -11.81 -1.25
C LEU A 110 9.33 -11.77 0.29
N GLU A 111 8.08 -11.85 0.74
CA GLU A 111 7.72 -12.02 2.16
C GLU A 111 8.30 -13.33 2.75
N SER A 112 8.47 -14.36 1.91
CA SER A 112 8.87 -15.71 2.35
C SER A 112 10.36 -15.84 2.66
N ALA A 113 10.64 -16.51 3.78
CA ALA A 113 11.99 -16.85 4.25
C ALA A 113 12.75 -17.87 3.37
N ALA A 114 12.11 -18.46 2.36
CA ALA A 114 12.72 -19.52 1.55
C ALA A 114 13.83 -18.99 0.61
N ASP A 115 13.70 -17.76 0.13
CA ASP A 115 14.73 -17.11 -0.69
C ASP A 115 14.61 -15.58 -0.61
N PRO A 116 15.11 -14.95 0.47
CA PRO A 116 15.15 -13.49 0.59
C PRO A 116 16.14 -12.85 -0.39
N THR A 117 16.83 -13.64 -1.22
CA THR A 117 17.84 -13.10 -2.14
C THR A 117 17.22 -12.60 -3.43
N LEU A 118 16.05 -13.09 -3.85
CA LEU A 118 15.45 -12.60 -5.08
C LEU A 118 14.84 -11.20 -4.89
N ILE A 119 15.44 -10.21 -5.54
CA ILE A 119 15.04 -8.81 -5.48
C ILE A 119 14.61 -8.34 -6.86
N ARG A 120 13.44 -7.71 -6.93
CA ARG A 120 13.03 -6.88 -8.06
C ARG A 120 13.21 -5.41 -7.68
N ARG A 121 14.07 -4.72 -8.42
CA ARG A 121 14.26 -3.28 -8.30
C ARG A 121 13.50 -2.56 -9.40
N VAL A 122 12.65 -1.63 -9.02
CA VAL A 122 12.05 -0.65 -9.93
C VAL A 122 12.72 0.69 -9.69
N ARG A 123 13.26 1.27 -10.75
CA ARG A 123 13.83 2.61 -10.78
C ARG A 123 12.88 3.51 -11.55
N TRP A 124 12.63 4.70 -11.01
CA TRP A 124 11.99 5.78 -11.73
C TRP A 124 12.90 7.00 -11.79
N THR A 125 12.98 7.63 -12.96
CA THR A 125 13.56 8.96 -13.11
C THR A 125 12.65 9.86 -13.94
N ARG A 126 12.74 11.18 -13.77
CA ARG A 126 11.99 12.14 -14.59
C ARG A 126 12.25 11.99 -16.09
N ARG A 127 13.46 11.59 -16.47
CA ARG A 127 13.91 11.54 -17.86
C ARG A 127 13.52 10.23 -18.56
N THR A 128 13.66 9.11 -17.86
CA THR A 128 13.50 7.78 -18.46
C THR A 128 12.22 7.06 -18.05
N GLY A 129 11.49 7.58 -17.06
CA GLY A 129 10.32 6.91 -16.53
C GLY A 129 10.71 5.69 -15.71
N PHE A 130 9.92 4.62 -15.78
CA PHE A 130 10.10 3.40 -15.00
C PHE A 130 10.97 2.37 -15.74
N GLU A 131 11.93 1.80 -15.01
CA GLU A 131 12.83 0.73 -15.45
C GLU A 131 12.86 -0.35 -14.36
N ALA A 132 12.67 -1.61 -14.73
CA ALA A 132 12.69 -2.74 -13.79
C ALA A 132 13.88 -3.66 -14.07
N LEU A 133 14.54 -4.12 -13.00
CA LEU A 133 15.55 -5.18 -13.04
C LEU A 133 15.26 -6.20 -11.95
N GLN A 134 15.62 -7.45 -12.21
CA GLN A 134 15.55 -8.53 -11.23
C GLN A 134 16.94 -9.12 -11.05
N PHE A 135 17.33 -9.35 -9.80
CA PHE A 135 18.63 -9.92 -9.46
C PHE A 135 18.55 -10.68 -8.13
N THR A 136 19.53 -11.54 -7.90
CA THR A 136 19.74 -12.22 -6.62
C THR A 136 20.74 -11.42 -5.79
N ALA A 137 20.38 -11.05 -4.56
CA ALA A 137 21.29 -10.46 -3.60
C ALA A 137 22.39 -11.46 -3.26
N SER A 138 23.63 -11.00 -3.27
CA SER A 138 24.72 -11.80 -2.74
C SER A 138 24.52 -11.96 -1.24
N PRO A 139 24.68 -13.16 -0.65
CA PRO A 139 24.67 -13.31 0.79
C PRO A 139 25.73 -12.40 1.41
N ALA A 140 25.37 -11.69 2.48
CA ALA A 140 26.30 -10.85 3.22
C ALA A 140 27.46 -11.73 3.72
N ARG A 141 28.70 -11.26 3.49
CA ARG A 141 29.94 -11.95 3.85
C ARG A 141 30.35 -11.67 5.28
#